data_AF-A0A842PGW3-F1
#
_entry.id   AF-A0A842PGW3-F1
#
_cell.length_a   1.000
_cell.length_b   1.000
_cell.length_c   1.000
_cell.angle_alpha   90.00
_cell.angle_beta   90.00
_cell.angle_gamma   90.00
#
_symmetry.space_group_name_H-M   'P 1'
#
loop_
_entity.id
_entity.type
_entity.pdbx_description
1 polymer ?
#
loop_
_entity_poly.entity_id
_entity_poly.type
_entity_poly.pdbx_seq_one_letter_code
_entity_poly.pdbx_strand_id
1 'polypeptide(L)'
;MENRYTKGSEWRKWDLHVHTKRTKKNDQFKSKNCNDFCVTLFQKALENGIAAIGITDYFNINNYTKVKEFVSNIESCTDFNNEEKKQIKRIFILPNVELRMLPVTDSGRLVIIHCWFIPVTETSWEITFFDQFKYFLE
;
A
#
# COMPACT_ATOMS: atom_id res chain seq x y z
N MET A 1 18.62 -17.95 11.69
CA MET A 1 18.06 -16.78 10.98
C MET A 1 19.04 -15.64 11.15
N GLU A 2 19.58 -15.09 10.07
CA GLU A 2 20.35 -13.85 10.15
C GLU A 2 19.44 -12.71 10.61
N ASN A 3 19.91 -11.89 11.55
CA ASN A 3 19.21 -10.68 11.95
C ASN A 3 19.20 -9.70 10.77
N ARG A 4 18.02 -9.44 10.20
CA ARG A 4 17.85 -8.49 9.07
C ARG A 4 18.26 -7.06 9.43
N TYR A 5 18.33 -6.74 10.72
CA TYR A 5 18.72 -5.43 11.23
C TYR A 5 19.94 -5.60 12.12
N THR A 6 21.12 -5.41 11.54
CA THR A 6 22.41 -5.56 12.23
C THR A 6 22.67 -4.44 13.24
N LYS A 7 21.85 -3.39 13.22
CA LYS A 7 21.84 -2.26 14.15
C LYS A 7 20.42 -2.02 14.64
N GLY A 8 20.31 -1.48 15.85
CA GLY A 8 19.04 -1.11 16.49
C GLY A 8 18.42 0.14 15.87
N SER A 9 18.17 1.17 16.69
CA SER A 9 17.49 2.42 16.30
C SER A 9 18.06 3.05 15.02
N GLU A 10 17.40 2.79 13.90
CA GLU A 10 17.76 3.29 12.57
C GLU A 10 16.57 4.00 11.95
N TRP A 11 16.82 5.22 11.46
CA TRP A 11 15.84 6.00 10.71
C TRP A 11 15.67 5.44 9.30
N ARG A 12 14.42 5.36 8.85
CA ARG A 12 14.04 4.87 7.51
C ARG A 12 13.00 5.78 6.91
N LYS A 13 12.98 5.91 5.58
CA LYS A 13 11.95 6.67 4.85
C LYS A 13 10.75 5.79 4.55
N TRP A 14 9.56 6.30 4.83
CA TRP A 14 8.30 5.58 4.72
C TRP A 14 7.37 6.42 3.85
N ASP A 15 6.74 5.81 2.85
CA ASP A 15 5.70 6.44 2.05
C ASP A 15 4.36 5.79 2.36
N LEU A 16 3.57 6.42 3.21
CA LEU A 16 2.36 5.82 3.77
C LEU A 16 1.08 6.30 3.08
N HIS A 17 1.17 7.07 2.00
CA HIS A 17 0.01 7.65 1.31
C HIS A 17 0.08 7.41 -0.19
N VAL A 18 0.03 6.14 -0.60
CA VAL A 18 0.01 5.75 -2.01
C VAL A 18 -1.37 5.25 -2.42
N HIS A 19 -2.09 6.05 -3.21
CA HIS A 19 -3.29 5.57 -3.91
C HIS A 19 -2.88 4.71 -5.11
N THR A 20 -3.52 3.55 -5.32
CA THR A 20 -3.13 2.67 -6.43
C THR A 20 -3.93 2.94 -7.71
N LYS A 21 -3.45 2.41 -8.83
CA LYS A 21 -4.22 2.43 -10.08
C LYS A 21 -5.57 1.70 -9.90
N ARG A 22 -6.65 2.27 -10.42
CA ARG A 22 -8.06 1.85 -10.24
C ARG A 22 -8.62 2.08 -8.83
N THR A 23 -7.99 2.91 -8.01
CA THR A 23 -8.62 3.37 -6.77
C THR A 23 -9.94 4.11 -7.08
N LYS A 24 -10.92 4.04 -6.18
CA LYS A 24 -12.29 4.58 -6.43
C LYS A 24 -12.30 6.09 -6.69
N LYS A 25 -11.29 6.83 -6.21
CA LYS A 25 -11.11 8.28 -6.41
C LYS A 25 -9.62 8.59 -6.57
N ASN A 26 -9.26 9.58 -7.40
CA ASN A 26 -7.87 10.03 -7.63
C ASN A 26 -6.92 9.02 -8.29
N ASP A 27 -7.40 8.19 -9.23
CA ASP A 27 -6.49 7.44 -10.11
C ASP A 27 -5.84 8.39 -11.13
N GLN A 28 -4.62 8.85 -10.81
CA GLN A 28 -3.83 9.72 -11.68
C GLN A 28 -2.73 8.96 -12.44
N PHE A 29 -2.67 7.63 -12.30
CA PHE A 29 -1.61 6.81 -12.89
C PHE A 29 -1.93 6.42 -14.34
N LYS A 30 -1.00 6.75 -15.24
CA LYS A 30 -1.11 6.44 -16.68
C LYS A 30 -0.70 5.00 -17.05
N SER A 31 -0.22 4.20 -16.11
CA SER A 31 0.19 2.80 -16.31
C SER A 31 -0.93 1.99 -16.99
N LYS A 32 -0.67 0.99 -17.84
CA LYS A 32 -1.77 0.32 -18.56
C LYS A 32 -2.49 -0.68 -17.65
N ASN A 33 -1.75 -1.37 -16.79
CA ASN A 33 -2.26 -2.40 -15.89
C ASN A 33 -1.64 -2.27 -14.48
N CYS A 34 -2.03 -3.17 -13.56
CA CYS A 34 -1.55 -3.18 -12.17
C CYS A 34 -0.06 -3.52 -12.06
N ASN A 35 0.47 -4.36 -12.95
CA ASN A 35 1.88 -4.75 -12.96
C ASN A 35 2.75 -3.55 -13.37
N ASP A 36 2.38 -2.84 -14.45
CA ASP A 36 3.07 -1.62 -14.89
C ASP A 36 3.10 -0.55 -13.78
N PHE A 37 2.01 -0.45 -13.01
CA PHE A 37 1.95 0.40 -11.83
C PHE A 37 2.93 -0.06 -10.75
N CYS A 38 2.94 -1.36 -10.42
CA CYS A 38 3.86 -1.90 -9.41
C CYS A 38 5.32 -1.72 -9.81
N VAL A 39 5.67 -1.94 -11.08
CA VAL A 39 7.02 -1.67 -11.61
C VAL A 39 7.40 -0.22 -11.35
N THR A 40 6.55 0.72 -11.74
CA THR A 40 6.80 2.17 -11.52
C THR A 40 6.93 2.51 -10.03
N LEU A 41 6.02 1.98 -9.20
CA LEU A 41 6.01 2.19 -7.75
C LEU A 41 7.32 1.73 -7.11
N PHE A 42 7.76 0.51 -7.42
CA PHE A 42 8.95 -0.06 -6.83
C PHE A 42 10.24 0.56 -7.37
N GLN A 43 10.30 0.94 -8.65
CA GLN A 43 11.42 1.74 -9.18
C GLN A 43 11.58 3.04 -8.38
N LYS A 44 10.49 3.79 -8.18
CA LYS A 44 10.53 5.04 -7.40
C LYS A 44 10.86 4.80 -5.93
N ALA A 45 10.36 3.71 -5.34
CA ALA A 45 10.67 3.33 -3.97
C ALA A 45 12.18 3.05 -3.78
N LEU A 46 12.79 2.32 -4.70
CA LEU A 46 14.22 2.03 -4.69
C LEU A 46 15.05 3.31 -4.88
N GLU A 47 14.71 4.14 -5.88
CA GLU A 47 15.39 5.42 -6.14
C GLU A 47 15.40 6.34 -4.89
N ASN A 48 14.32 6.33 -4.11
CA ASN A 48 14.17 7.20 -2.95
C ASN A 48 14.61 6.57 -1.62
N GLY A 49 14.97 5.29 -1.62
CA GLY A 49 15.33 4.53 -0.42
C GLY A 49 14.15 4.34 0.54
N ILE A 50 12.97 4.07 0.01
CA ILE A 50 11.75 3.81 0.79
C ILE A 50 11.80 2.41 1.38
N ALA A 51 11.64 2.31 2.69
CA ALA A 51 11.66 1.05 3.42
C ALA A 51 10.26 0.50 3.73
N ALA A 52 9.23 1.35 3.69
CA ALA A 52 7.86 0.95 3.91
C ALA A 52 6.89 1.73 3.02
N ILE A 53 5.86 1.03 2.51
CA ILE A 53 4.83 1.60 1.64
C ILE A 53 3.45 1.30 2.23
N GLY A 54 2.64 2.35 2.41
CA GLY A 54 1.23 2.25 2.79
C GLY A 54 0.33 2.33 1.57
N ILE A 55 -0.28 1.20 1.20
CA ILE A 55 -1.25 1.15 0.10
C ILE A 55 -2.57 1.71 0.60
N THR A 56 -2.89 2.93 0.17
CA THR A 56 -3.88 3.83 0.76
C THR A 56 -5.13 3.91 -0.10
N ASP A 57 -5.90 2.83 -0.16
CA ASP A 57 -7.09 2.80 -1.01
C ASP A 57 -8.39 3.06 -0.26
N TYR A 58 -9.36 3.60 -0.99
CA TYR A 58 -10.66 3.97 -0.47
C TYR A 58 -11.52 2.74 -0.19
N PHE A 59 -11.83 2.51 1.08
CA PHE A 59 -12.82 1.52 1.56
C PHE A 59 -12.59 0.05 1.13
N ASN A 60 -11.42 -0.31 0.60
CA ASN A 60 -11.02 -1.70 0.36
C ASN A 60 -9.50 -1.82 0.31
N ILE A 61 -9.01 -3.06 0.48
CA ILE A 61 -7.59 -3.42 0.43
C ILE A 61 -7.29 -4.36 -0.75
N ASN A 62 -8.18 -4.47 -1.72
CA ASN A 62 -8.02 -5.40 -2.85
C ASN A 62 -6.73 -5.12 -3.63
N ASN A 63 -6.33 -3.85 -3.77
CA ASN A 63 -5.10 -3.53 -4.46
C ASN A 63 -3.86 -3.69 -3.57
N TYR A 64 -3.99 -3.60 -2.24
CA TYR A 64 -2.92 -4.04 -1.33
C TYR A 64 -2.60 -5.52 -1.60
N THR A 65 -3.62 -6.37 -1.72
CA THR A 65 -3.45 -7.80 -2.05
C THR A 65 -2.77 -7.99 -3.41
N LYS A 66 -3.14 -7.21 -4.44
CA LYS A 66 -2.48 -7.27 -5.76
C LYS A 66 -1.02 -6.84 -5.72
N VAL A 67 -0.69 -5.79 -4.96
CA VAL A 67 0.70 -5.34 -4.80
C VAL A 67 1.51 -6.43 -4.06
N LYS A 68 0.92 -7.07 -3.05
CA LYS A 68 1.52 -8.22 -2.36
C LYS A 68 1.74 -9.40 -3.30
N GLU A 69 0.76 -9.73 -4.14
CA GLU A 69 0.86 -10.78 -5.15
C GLU A 69 1.95 -10.48 -6.17
N PHE A 70 2.07 -9.22 -6.63
CA PHE A 70 3.17 -8.79 -7.49
C PHE A 70 4.54 -9.04 -6.85
N VAL A 71 4.71 -8.68 -5.57
CA VAL A 71 5.97 -8.93 -4.84
C VAL A 71 6.24 -10.42 -4.65
N SER A 72 5.21 -11.23 -4.39
CA SER A 72 5.35 -12.69 -4.31
C SER A 72 5.80 -13.31 -5.64
N ASN A 73 5.30 -12.76 -6.76
CA ASN A 73 5.61 -13.22 -8.12
C ASN A 73 6.80 -12.49 -8.76
N ILE A 74 7.51 -11.62 -8.03
CA ILE A 74 8.53 -10.72 -8.60
C ILE A 74 9.69 -11.45 -9.29
N GLU A 75 9.91 -12.73 -9.01
CA GLU A 75 10.94 -13.52 -9.68
C GLU A 75 10.70 -13.61 -11.20
N SER A 76 9.45 -13.65 -11.64
CA SER A 76 9.09 -13.67 -13.07
C SER A 76 9.14 -12.29 -13.75
N CYS A 77 9.28 -11.21 -12.98
CA CYS A 77 9.36 -9.85 -13.51
C CYS A 77 10.78 -9.60 -14.08
N THR A 78 10.86 -9.13 -15.32
CA THR A 78 12.12 -8.84 -16.01
C THR A 78 12.59 -7.40 -15.84
N ASP A 79 11.75 -6.51 -15.28
CA ASP A 79 12.05 -5.09 -15.11
C ASP A 79 13.02 -4.79 -13.96
N PHE A 80 13.37 -5.80 -13.16
CA PHE A 80 14.26 -5.69 -12.00
C PHE A 80 15.38 -6.73 -12.05
N ASN A 81 16.58 -6.32 -11.66
CA ASN A 81 17.70 -7.25 -11.45
C ASN A 81 17.57 -8.00 -10.11
N ASN A 82 18.42 -9.01 -9.89
CA ASN A 82 18.36 -9.86 -8.71
C ASN A 82 18.53 -9.11 -7.37
N GLU A 83 19.29 -8.02 -7.35
CA GLU A 83 19.49 -7.23 -6.14
C GLU A 83 18.28 -6.33 -5.86
N GLU A 84 17.74 -5.67 -6.89
CA GLU A 84 16.50 -4.90 -6.79
C GLU A 84 15.33 -5.76 -6.31
N LYS A 85 15.19 -6.98 -6.84
CA LYS A 85 14.17 -7.95 -6.38
C LYS A 85 14.31 -8.25 -4.89
N LYS A 86 15.53 -8.46 -4.39
CA LYS A 86 15.78 -8.68 -2.96
C LYS A 86 15.44 -7.45 -2.12
N GLN A 87 15.77 -6.26 -2.62
CA GLN A 87 15.45 -5.00 -1.94
C GLN A 87 13.94 -4.77 -1.88
N ILE A 88 13.22 -5.00 -2.98
CA ILE A 88 11.75 -4.88 -3.04
C ILE A 88 11.09 -5.85 -2.06
N LYS A 89 11.54 -7.10 -1.99
CA LYS A 89 11.05 -8.09 -1.00
C LYS A 89 11.29 -7.67 0.46
N ARG A 90 12.19 -6.73 0.71
CA ARG A 90 12.46 -6.18 2.06
C ARG A 90 11.62 -4.94 2.37
N ILE A 91 11.00 -4.30 1.38
CA ILE A 91 10.09 -3.18 1.60
C ILE A 91 8.86 -3.70 2.36
N PHE A 92 8.56 -3.08 3.49
CA PHE A 92 7.37 -3.40 4.26
C PHE A 92 6.14 -2.81 3.61
N ILE A 93 5.15 -3.63 3.28
CA ILE A 93 3.91 -3.18 2.62
C ILE A 93 2.78 -3.28 3.62
N LEU A 94 2.10 -2.16 3.87
CA LEU A 94 1.06 -2.01 4.87
C LEU A 94 -0.27 -1.69 4.18
N PRO A 95 -1.38 -2.33 4.57
CA PRO A 95 -2.71 -1.88 4.20
C PRO A 95 -3.07 -0.59 4.96
N ASN A 96 -3.38 0.47 4.22
CA ASN A 96 -3.87 1.73 4.74
C ASN A 96 -5.25 2.02 4.11
N VAL A 97 -6.27 2.25 4.92
CA VAL A 97 -7.61 2.61 4.43
C VAL A 97 -7.84 4.08 4.67
N GLU A 98 -8.14 4.81 3.60
CA GLU A 98 -8.57 6.21 3.71
C GLU A 98 -10.09 6.30 3.86
N LEU A 99 -10.53 6.92 4.96
CA LEU A 99 -11.93 7.22 5.27
C LEU A 99 -12.17 8.73 5.26
N ARG A 100 -13.36 9.16 4.86
CA ARG A 100 -13.79 10.55 4.92
C ARG A 100 -14.98 10.68 5.85
N MET A 101 -14.89 11.56 6.84
CA MET A 101 -15.95 11.81 7.80
C MET A 101 -16.72 13.11 7.51
N LEU A 102 -18.01 13.08 7.83
CA LEU A 102 -18.91 14.23 7.94
C LEU A 102 -19.26 14.46 9.42
N PRO A 103 -19.51 15.71 9.86
CA PRO A 103 -19.56 16.95 9.08
C PRO A 103 -18.17 17.49 8.70
N VAL A 104 -18.15 18.38 7.71
CA VAL A 104 -16.94 19.11 7.30
C VAL A 104 -16.47 20.04 8.40
N THR A 105 -15.17 20.31 8.45
CA THR A 105 -14.59 21.37 9.29
C THR A 105 -15.23 22.73 8.94
N ASP A 106 -15.08 23.73 9.81
CA ASP A 106 -15.58 25.12 9.58
C ASP A 106 -15.12 25.73 8.25
N SER A 107 -14.08 25.16 7.62
CA SER A 107 -13.55 25.54 6.31
C SER A 107 -14.19 24.80 5.12
N GLY A 108 -15.20 23.96 5.34
CA GLY A 108 -15.83 23.12 4.31
C GLY A 108 -14.98 21.91 3.88
N ARG A 109 -13.84 21.66 4.53
CA ARG A 109 -12.97 20.52 4.23
C ARG A 109 -13.38 19.28 5.02
N LEU A 110 -13.40 18.13 4.35
CA LEU A 110 -13.64 16.82 4.96
C LEU A 110 -12.48 16.44 5.87
N VAL A 111 -12.79 15.78 6.99
CA VAL A 111 -11.78 15.12 7.82
C VAL A 111 -11.41 13.79 7.16
N ILE A 112 -10.12 13.60 6.88
CA ILE A 112 -9.57 12.38 6.30
C ILE A 112 -8.90 11.57 7.42
N ILE A 113 -9.30 10.32 7.56
CA ILE A 113 -8.73 9.38 8.54
C ILE A 113 -8.03 8.27 7.79
N HIS A 114 -6.78 8.00 8.18
CA HIS A 114 -6.02 6.84 7.72
C HIS A 114 -6.05 5.76 8.79
N CYS A 115 -6.61 4.60 8.44
CA CYS A 115 -6.65 3.43 9.30
C CYS A 115 -5.62 2.42 8.83
N TRP A 116 -4.62 2.14 9.67
CA TRP A 116 -3.59 1.15 9.39
C TRP A 116 -3.92 -0.16 10.05
N PHE A 117 -3.82 -1.24 9.29
CA PHE A 117 -4.07 -2.57 9.80
C PHE A 117 -2.73 -3.32 9.85
N ILE A 118 -2.40 -3.85 11.01
CA ILE A 118 -1.27 -4.77 11.13
C ILE A 118 -1.77 -6.10 10.57
N PRO A 119 -1.16 -6.64 9.50
CA PRO A 119 -1.57 -7.91 8.94
C PRO A 119 -1.18 -9.04 9.92
N VAL A 120 -2.08 -9.36 10.85
CA VAL A 120 -1.99 -10.53 11.71
C VAL A 120 -2.82 -11.62 11.05
N THR A 121 -2.17 -12.50 10.28
CA THR A 121 -2.74 -13.66 9.56
C THR A 121 -4.00 -13.34 8.72
N GLU A 122 -3.80 -13.32 7.40
CA GLU A 122 -4.67 -12.80 6.32
C GLU A 122 -6.03 -13.50 6.12
N THR A 123 -6.93 -13.61 7.10
CA THR A 123 -8.25 -14.19 6.75
C THR A 123 -9.48 -13.72 7.52
N SER A 124 -9.38 -13.26 8.78
CA SER A 124 -10.59 -12.92 9.55
C SER A 124 -10.99 -11.44 9.49
N TRP A 125 -10.03 -10.51 9.43
CA TRP A 125 -10.32 -9.08 9.63
C TRP A 125 -10.95 -8.38 8.42
N GLU A 126 -10.60 -8.79 7.20
CA GLU A 126 -11.04 -8.12 5.98
C GLU A 126 -12.57 -8.22 5.80
N ILE A 127 -13.12 -9.41 6.06
CA ILE A 127 -14.55 -9.68 5.92
C ILE A 127 -15.33 -8.88 6.99
N THR A 128 -14.93 -8.97 8.26
CA THR A 128 -15.70 -8.34 9.34
C THR A 128 -15.62 -6.81 9.34
N PHE A 129 -14.45 -6.23 9.03
CA PHE A 129 -14.30 -4.77 9.04
C PHE A 129 -14.99 -4.13 7.83
N PHE A 130 -14.71 -4.60 6.60
CA PHE A 130 -15.23 -3.94 5.39
C PHE A 130 -16.71 -4.25 5.11
N ASP A 131 -17.25 -5.39 5.55
CA ASP A 131 -18.69 -5.66 5.39
C ASP A 131 -19.55 -4.67 6.18
N GLN A 132 -19.08 -4.16 7.31
CA GLN A 132 -19.79 -3.12 8.06
C GLN A 132 -19.83 -1.78 7.31
N PHE A 133 -18.89 -1.53 6.40
CA PHE A 133 -18.84 -0.29 5.61
C PHE A 133 -19.63 -0.37 4.30
N LYS A 134 -20.09 -1.55 3.86
CA LYS A 134 -20.95 -1.68 2.67
C LYS A 134 -22.24 -0.87 2.80
N TYR A 135 -22.76 -0.72 4.01
CA TYR A 135 -23.99 0.02 4.31
C TYR A 135 -23.84 1.56 4.28
N PHE A 136 -22.62 2.09 4.22
CA PHE A 136 -22.34 3.53 4.14
C PHE A 136 -22.05 4.00 2.70
N LEU A 137 -22.32 3.15 1.70
CA LEU A 137 -22.02 3.38 0.28
C LEU A 137 -23.27 3.48 -0.62
N GLU A 138 -24.47 3.58 -0.04
CA GLU A 138 -25.68 4.03 -0.77
C GLU A 138 -25.89 5.55 -0.59
#